data_AF-A0A7S3LI17-F1
#
_entry.id   AF-A0A7S3LI17-F1
#
_cell.length_a   1.000
_cell.length_b   1.000
_cell.length_c   1.000
_cell.angle_alpha   90.00
_cell.angle_beta   90.00
_cell.angle_gamma   90.00
#
_symmetry.space_group_name_H-M   'P 1'
#
loop_
_entity.id
_entity.type
_entity.pdbx_description
1 polymer ?
#
loop_
_entity_poly.entity_id
_entity_poly.type
_entity_poly.pdbx_seq_one_letter_code
_entity_poly.pdbx_strand_id
1 'polypeptide(L)'
;MDEVQHLYDLTNPGTVTETQWKATKDVRGLKIRGRGYLTNKVKVAPEEPIFELVANDLYKSKERYDHVLSHPENRVAKALKAGQNTPFVFAVNFQVPGPPYYSYVVYFTCSESALFGLDEIGSEPDFDDLDVEEKEDDSSSSITSETQKKKQVPSKTQSKLRRTDSKKLKTKVDPDPNLSKQVDVETLAGTPEFEKLRQCAFERLCWQFFRGDDDKFRDGRFKIIPQIVSGPLLVKSVVPSNKPAVLGNRLKQRYYRGPGYLELCIDIGSNSIAKHVTRISTNASKYMVVDIFIVLEAKEIEELPERLLAVFRAVKCDLSRAMPLEKP
;
A
#
# COMPACT_ATOMS: atom_id res chain seq x y z
N MET A 1 18.58 -22.55 5.16
CA MET A 1 17.62 -23.17 6.11
C MET A 1 17.21 -22.11 7.14
N ASP A 2 17.11 -20.83 6.71
CA ASP A 2 17.31 -19.68 7.59
C ASP A 2 16.16 -18.65 7.57
N GLU A 3 15.31 -18.62 6.53
CA GLU A 3 14.12 -17.74 6.50
C GLU A 3 13.11 -18.07 7.62
N VAL A 4 13.01 -19.35 7.97
CA VAL A 4 11.98 -19.84 8.91
C VAL A 4 12.30 -19.44 10.36
N GLN A 5 13.58 -19.34 10.74
CA GLN A 5 13.99 -19.06 12.12
C GLN A 5 13.61 -17.63 12.56
N HIS A 6 13.66 -16.65 11.65
CA HIS A 6 13.26 -15.26 11.92
C HIS A 6 11.73 -15.10 12.02
N LEU A 7 10.98 -15.88 11.24
CA LEU A 7 9.53 -15.95 11.38
C LEU A 7 9.12 -16.61 12.71
N TYR A 8 9.88 -17.58 13.22
CA TYR A 8 9.53 -18.30 14.46
C TYR A 8 9.35 -17.39 15.68
N ASP A 9 10.08 -16.28 15.82
CA ASP A 9 9.91 -15.34 16.94
C ASP A 9 8.74 -14.37 16.74
N LEU A 10 8.47 -13.97 15.49
CA LEU A 10 7.25 -13.25 15.15
C LEU A 10 6.02 -14.15 15.18
N THR A 11 6.14 -15.48 15.24
CA THR A 11 5.01 -16.44 15.21
C THR A 11 4.82 -17.18 16.55
N ASN A 12 5.82 -17.18 17.43
CA ASN A 12 5.76 -17.81 18.76
C ASN A 12 4.67 -17.17 19.62
N PRO A 13 3.91 -17.99 20.38
CA PRO A 13 2.46 -17.99 20.32
C PRO A 13 1.94 -16.59 20.59
N GLY A 14 1.28 -16.04 19.57
CA GLY A 14 0.56 -14.80 19.73
C GLY A 14 -0.45 -14.87 20.86
N THR A 15 -0.93 -13.71 21.27
CA THR A 15 -1.96 -13.60 22.33
C THR A 15 -3.27 -14.32 21.97
N VAL A 16 -3.38 -14.81 20.74
CA VAL A 16 -4.52 -15.54 20.19
C VAL A 16 -4.05 -16.93 19.71
N THR A 17 -4.68 -18.01 20.21
CA THR A 17 -4.31 -19.40 19.85
C THR A 17 -4.61 -19.73 18.38
N GLU A 18 -3.91 -20.70 17.77
CA GLU A 18 -4.09 -21.17 16.37
C GLU A 18 -5.54 -21.54 15.98
N THR A 19 -6.42 -21.73 16.97
CA THR A 19 -7.86 -21.96 16.78
C THR A 19 -8.67 -20.71 16.40
N GLN A 20 -8.07 -19.51 16.49
CA GLN A 20 -8.78 -18.23 16.36
C GLN A 20 -8.32 -17.37 15.16
N TRP A 21 -7.28 -17.81 14.45
CA TRP A 21 -6.83 -17.21 13.19
C TRP A 21 -6.14 -18.26 12.33
N LYS A 22 -6.25 -18.15 11.01
CA LYS A 22 -5.53 -19.02 10.07
C LYS A 22 -5.02 -18.20 8.90
N ALA A 23 -3.80 -18.48 8.45
CA ALA A 23 -3.41 -18.14 7.09
C ALA A 23 -4.42 -18.83 6.15
N THR A 24 -4.98 -18.07 5.21
CA THR A 24 -5.89 -18.62 4.23
C THR A 24 -5.48 -18.11 2.87
N LYS A 25 -5.36 -19.02 1.90
CA LYS A 25 -5.24 -18.70 0.48
C LYS A 25 -6.60 -18.85 -0.23
N ASP A 26 -7.67 -18.99 0.55
CA ASP A 26 -9.02 -19.18 0.04
C ASP A 26 -9.60 -17.85 -0.46
N VAL A 27 -9.31 -17.54 -1.72
CA VAL A 27 -9.81 -16.36 -2.42
C VAL A 27 -11.09 -16.64 -3.21
N ARG A 28 -11.78 -17.77 -2.95
CA ARG A 28 -12.98 -18.14 -3.70
C ARG A 28 -14.07 -17.09 -3.52
N GLY A 29 -14.66 -16.68 -4.65
CA GLY A 29 -15.70 -15.67 -4.68
C GLY A 29 -15.19 -14.22 -4.63
N LEU A 30 -13.90 -14.01 -4.33
CA LEU A 30 -13.29 -12.69 -4.40
C LEU A 30 -13.14 -12.25 -5.86
N LYS A 31 -13.47 -10.98 -6.12
CA LYS A 31 -13.30 -10.34 -7.42
C LYS A 31 -12.69 -8.95 -7.23
N ILE A 32 -11.57 -8.69 -7.91
CA ILE A 32 -10.83 -7.42 -7.87
C ILE A 32 -10.76 -6.78 -9.27
N ARG A 33 -10.38 -5.50 -9.37
CA ARG A 33 -10.40 -4.77 -10.64
C ARG A 33 -9.44 -5.41 -11.64
N GLY A 34 -9.96 -5.85 -12.80
CA GLY A 34 -9.15 -6.43 -13.87
C GLY A 34 -8.42 -5.37 -14.70
N ARG A 35 -7.63 -5.84 -15.67
CA ARG A 35 -6.73 -5.02 -16.51
C ARG A 35 -7.38 -3.80 -17.15
N GLY A 36 -8.63 -3.94 -17.62
CA GLY A 36 -9.41 -2.87 -18.26
C GLY A 36 -10.50 -2.27 -17.37
N TYR A 37 -10.47 -2.49 -16.04
CA TYR A 37 -11.60 -2.15 -15.18
C TYR A 37 -12.03 -0.68 -15.27
N LEU A 38 -11.11 0.27 -15.45
CA LEU A 38 -11.47 1.69 -15.54
C LEU A 38 -12.39 1.96 -16.73
N THR A 39 -12.26 1.22 -17.83
CA THR A 39 -13.09 1.32 -19.04
C THR A 39 -14.29 0.37 -18.99
N ASN A 40 -14.06 -0.93 -18.79
CA ASN A 40 -15.07 -1.97 -18.96
C ASN A 40 -15.76 -2.42 -17.65
N LYS A 41 -15.29 -1.96 -16.48
CA LYS A 41 -15.79 -2.34 -15.14
C LYS A 41 -15.72 -3.85 -14.83
N VAL A 42 -14.93 -4.62 -15.57
CA VAL A 42 -14.78 -6.07 -15.39
C VAL A 42 -13.83 -6.38 -14.25
N LYS A 43 -14.30 -7.24 -13.34
CA LYS A 43 -13.50 -7.76 -12.23
C LYS A 43 -13.09 -9.21 -12.46
N VAL A 44 -11.90 -9.56 -12.02
CA VAL A 44 -11.30 -10.90 -12.19
C VAL A 44 -11.04 -11.54 -10.83
N ALA A 45 -10.82 -12.87 -10.83
CA ALA A 45 -10.30 -13.52 -9.63
C ALA A 45 -8.86 -13.01 -9.39
N PRO A 46 -8.46 -12.77 -8.14
CA PRO A 46 -7.08 -12.38 -7.83
C PRO A 46 -6.12 -13.56 -8.01
N GLU A 47 -4.84 -13.23 -8.13
CA GLU A 47 -3.75 -14.18 -7.88
C GLU A 47 -3.54 -14.38 -6.36
N GLU A 48 -2.50 -15.12 -5.99
CA GLU A 48 -2.10 -15.35 -4.61
C GLU A 48 -1.72 -14.02 -3.90
N PRO A 49 -1.88 -13.94 -2.56
CA PRO A 49 -1.49 -12.76 -1.80
C PRO A 49 0.04 -12.57 -1.82
N ILE A 50 0.48 -11.33 -1.96
CA ILE A 50 1.90 -10.95 -2.00
C ILE A 50 2.55 -11.02 -0.62
N PHE A 51 1.80 -10.60 0.41
CA PHE A 51 2.24 -10.66 1.79
C PHE A 51 1.64 -11.88 2.49
N GLU A 52 2.48 -12.52 3.29
CA GLU A 52 2.11 -13.67 4.11
C GLU A 52 1.68 -13.21 5.51
N LEU A 53 0.61 -13.83 6.02
CA LEU A 53 0.18 -13.64 7.39
C LEU A 53 1.16 -14.35 8.34
N VAL A 54 1.78 -13.58 9.24
CA VAL A 54 2.74 -14.11 10.20
C VAL A 54 2.11 -14.29 11.57
N ALA A 55 1.32 -13.31 12.04
CA ALA A 55 0.72 -13.41 13.37
C ALA A 55 -0.54 -12.57 13.53
N ASN A 56 -1.25 -12.85 14.63
CA ASN A 56 -2.32 -12.02 15.14
C ASN A 56 -2.17 -11.83 16.65
N ASP A 57 -2.40 -10.60 17.10
CA ASP A 57 -2.55 -10.26 18.51
C ASP A 57 -3.90 -9.65 18.81
N LEU A 58 -4.35 -9.90 20.04
CA LEU A 58 -5.52 -9.29 20.64
C LEU A 58 -5.14 -8.75 22.02
N TYR A 59 -5.02 -7.43 22.08
CA TYR A 59 -4.69 -6.72 23.30
C TYR A 59 -5.91 -5.99 23.87
N LYS A 60 -5.90 -5.75 25.18
CA LYS A 60 -6.82 -4.85 25.88
C LYS A 60 -6.07 -3.85 26.75
N SER A 61 -6.61 -2.66 26.90
CA SER A 61 -6.02 -1.60 27.72
C SER A 61 -7.09 -0.72 28.37
N LYS A 62 -6.71 -0.02 29.44
CA LYS A 62 -7.60 0.97 30.09
C LYS A 62 -7.75 2.24 29.28
N GLU A 63 -6.70 2.60 28.55
CA GLU A 63 -6.66 3.78 27.68
C GLU A 63 -6.36 3.41 26.24
N ARG A 64 -6.84 4.25 25.32
CA ARG A 64 -6.54 4.09 23.89
C ARG A 64 -5.03 4.17 23.63
N TYR A 65 -4.50 3.15 22.95
CA TYR A 65 -3.09 3.07 22.55
C TYR A 65 -2.98 2.58 21.10
N ASP A 66 -2.45 3.44 20.23
CA ASP A 66 -2.60 3.28 18.77
C ASP A 66 -1.33 2.82 18.04
N HIS A 67 -0.14 3.01 18.62
CA HIS A 67 1.14 2.59 18.04
C HIS A 67 1.63 1.32 18.74
N VAL A 68 0.91 0.21 18.53
CA VAL A 68 1.11 -1.03 19.25
C VAL A 68 2.51 -1.62 19.05
N LEU A 69 3.06 -1.51 17.83
CA LEU A 69 4.38 -2.05 17.49
C LEU A 69 5.53 -1.35 18.24
N SER A 70 5.33 -0.12 18.72
CA SER A 70 6.34 0.58 19.54
C SER A 70 6.35 0.16 21.01
N HIS A 71 5.37 -0.63 21.45
CA HIS A 71 5.32 -1.08 22.84
C HIS A 71 6.48 -2.05 23.12
N PRO A 72 7.26 -1.90 24.22
CA PRO A 72 8.40 -2.78 24.52
C PRO A 72 8.05 -4.27 24.58
N GLU A 73 6.83 -4.58 25.04
CA GLU A 73 6.32 -5.94 25.10
C GLU A 73 5.78 -6.51 23.77
N ASN A 74 5.68 -5.69 22.71
CA ASN A 74 5.25 -6.14 21.39
C ASN A 74 6.31 -7.02 20.72
N ARG A 75 5.89 -8.02 19.95
CA ARG A 75 6.77 -8.97 19.24
C ARG A 75 7.79 -8.26 18.33
N VAL A 76 7.38 -7.21 17.60
CA VAL A 76 8.25 -6.47 16.68
C VAL A 76 9.29 -5.67 17.47
N ALA A 77 8.87 -4.95 18.52
CA ALA A 77 9.79 -4.24 19.40
C ALA A 77 10.82 -5.18 20.06
N LYS A 78 10.39 -6.37 20.51
CA LYS A 78 11.28 -7.38 21.09
C LYS A 78 12.30 -7.89 20.07
N ALA A 79 11.85 -8.22 18.86
CA ALA A 79 12.73 -8.69 17.78
C ALA A 79 13.79 -7.62 17.41
N LEU A 80 13.36 -6.36 17.25
CA LEU A 80 14.25 -5.23 16.99
C LEU A 80 15.25 -5.01 18.13
N LYS A 81 14.80 -5.06 19.40
CA LYS A 81 15.68 -4.90 20.57
C LYS A 81 16.70 -6.03 20.69
N ALA A 82 16.34 -7.23 20.26
CA ALA A 82 17.24 -8.39 20.21
C ALA A 82 18.24 -8.34 19.03
N GLY A 83 18.18 -7.29 18.18
CA GLY A 83 19.05 -7.15 17.01
C GLY A 83 18.74 -8.16 15.90
N GLN A 84 17.51 -8.69 15.87
CA GLN A 84 17.12 -9.64 14.84
C GLN A 84 16.91 -8.92 13.51
N ASN A 85 17.39 -9.54 12.43
CA ASN A 85 17.05 -9.11 11.09
C ASN A 85 15.64 -9.61 10.76
N THR A 86 14.64 -8.73 10.85
CA THR A 86 13.26 -9.04 10.50
C THR A 86 12.95 -8.53 9.09
N PRO A 87 12.28 -9.32 8.24
CA PRO A 87 11.70 -8.78 7.00
C PRO A 87 10.81 -7.58 7.27
N PHE A 88 10.54 -6.76 6.26
CA PHE A 88 9.61 -5.65 6.42
C PHE A 88 8.25 -6.13 6.95
N VAL A 89 7.82 -5.56 8.08
CA VAL A 89 6.55 -5.88 8.73
C VAL A 89 5.50 -4.85 8.35
N PHE A 90 4.43 -5.30 7.70
CA PHE A 90 3.20 -4.53 7.58
C PHE A 90 2.20 -4.99 8.65
N ALA A 91 1.84 -4.10 9.57
CA ALA A 91 0.85 -4.39 10.61
C ALA A 91 -0.43 -3.59 10.40
N VAL A 92 -1.58 -4.25 10.58
CA VAL A 92 -2.90 -3.60 10.62
C VAL A 92 -3.48 -3.77 12.01
N ASN A 93 -3.62 -2.66 12.72
CA ASN A 93 -4.22 -2.58 14.05
C ASN A 93 -5.66 -2.07 13.96
N PHE A 94 -6.63 -2.95 14.17
CA PHE A 94 -8.03 -2.55 14.32
C PHE A 94 -8.27 -2.09 15.77
N GLN A 95 -8.27 -0.77 15.96
CA GLN A 95 -8.49 -0.12 17.25
C GLN A 95 -9.98 -0.04 17.57
N VAL A 96 -10.40 -0.81 18.57
CA VAL A 96 -11.78 -0.85 19.07
C VAL A 96 -11.94 0.16 20.20
N PRO A 97 -12.93 1.08 20.12
CA PRO A 97 -13.19 2.03 21.20
C PRO A 97 -13.64 1.34 22.48
N GLY A 98 -13.19 1.85 23.63
CA GLY A 98 -13.46 1.33 24.97
C GLY A 98 -14.10 2.35 25.92
N PRO A 99 -14.05 2.09 27.25
CA PRO A 99 -13.30 1.01 27.94
C PRO A 99 -14.03 -0.35 28.03
N PRO A 100 -13.28 -1.49 28.07
CA PRO A 100 -11.85 -1.59 27.74
C PRO A 100 -11.62 -1.31 26.25
N TYR A 101 -10.48 -0.69 25.93
CA TYR A 101 -10.04 -0.53 24.54
C TYR A 101 -9.42 -1.84 24.08
N TYR A 102 -9.57 -2.18 22.80
CA TYR A 102 -8.95 -3.39 22.23
C TYR A 102 -8.17 -3.07 20.98
N SER A 103 -7.00 -3.69 20.84
CA SER A 103 -6.22 -3.66 19.60
C SER A 103 -6.17 -5.08 19.04
N TYR A 104 -6.80 -5.29 17.88
CA TYR A 104 -6.62 -6.52 17.11
C TYR A 104 -5.59 -6.26 16.02
N VAL A 105 -4.37 -6.78 16.21
CA VAL A 105 -3.21 -6.46 15.37
C VAL A 105 -2.86 -7.67 14.52
N VAL A 106 -2.83 -7.46 13.21
CA VAL A 106 -2.51 -8.49 12.22
C VAL A 106 -1.17 -8.14 11.60
N TYR A 107 -0.23 -9.09 11.57
CA TYR A 107 1.14 -8.88 11.10
C TYR A 107 1.38 -9.64 9.81
N PHE A 108 1.91 -8.94 8.81
CA PHE A 108 2.24 -9.49 7.52
C PHE A 108 3.70 -9.22 7.17
N THR A 109 4.32 -10.13 6.44
CA THR A 109 5.66 -9.95 5.85
C THR A 109 5.63 -10.30 4.37
N CYS A 110 6.59 -9.78 3.61
CA CYS A 110 6.77 -10.14 2.21
C CYS A 110 8.22 -10.59 2.04
N SER A 111 8.45 -11.80 1.52
CA SER A 111 9.81 -12.29 1.23
C SER A 111 10.46 -11.54 0.06
N GLU A 112 9.64 -10.92 -0.79
CA GLU A 112 10.07 -10.09 -1.92
C GLU A 112 10.04 -8.59 -1.58
N SER A 113 10.16 -8.23 -0.30
CA SER A 113 10.12 -6.83 0.17
C SER A 113 11.17 -5.94 -0.52
N ALA A 114 12.31 -6.50 -0.95
CA ALA A 114 13.31 -5.84 -1.79
C ALA A 114 12.74 -5.30 -3.11
N LEU A 115 11.84 -6.02 -3.79
CA LEU A 115 11.23 -5.59 -5.06
C LEU A 115 10.45 -4.28 -4.92
N PHE A 116 9.99 -3.99 -3.72
CA PHE A 116 9.24 -2.79 -3.39
C PHE A 116 10.12 -1.71 -2.73
N GLY A 117 11.45 -1.88 -2.70
CA GLY A 117 12.36 -0.99 -1.99
C GLY A 117 12.08 -0.93 -0.48
N LEU A 118 11.63 -2.03 0.12
CA LEU A 118 11.23 -2.07 1.53
C LEU A 118 12.33 -2.58 2.47
N ASP A 119 13.43 -3.12 1.96
CA ASP A 119 14.51 -3.67 2.79
C ASP A 119 15.59 -2.63 3.14
N GLU A 120 15.77 -1.62 2.30
CA GLU A 120 16.78 -0.57 2.52
C GLU A 120 16.13 0.72 3.09
N ILE A 121 16.85 1.39 4.00
CA ILE A 121 16.49 2.72 4.51
C ILE A 121 17.13 3.74 3.56
N GLY A 122 16.41 4.20 2.54
CA GLY A 122 17.01 5.03 1.49
C GLY A 122 16.03 5.49 0.41
N SER A 123 16.56 6.23 -0.56
CA SER A 123 15.86 6.93 -1.65
C SER A 123 14.88 6.05 -2.44
N GLU A 124 13.88 6.70 -3.06
CA GLU A 124 12.95 6.06 -3.99
C GLU A 124 13.70 5.21 -5.03
N PRO A 125 13.30 3.94 -5.27
CA PRO A 125 13.85 3.14 -6.34
C PRO A 125 13.62 3.81 -7.68
N ASP A 126 14.58 3.68 -8.59
CA ASP A 126 14.38 4.09 -9.98
C ASP A 126 13.48 3.07 -10.68
N PHE A 127 12.20 3.40 -10.83
CA PHE A 127 11.21 2.53 -11.47
C PHE A 127 11.11 2.78 -12.99
N ASP A 128 11.94 3.67 -13.56
CA ASP A 128 11.80 4.18 -14.93
C ASP A 128 12.79 3.56 -15.94
N ASP A 129 13.55 2.51 -15.59
CA ASP A 129 14.40 1.73 -16.51
C ASP A 129 13.58 0.88 -17.50
N LEU A 130 12.79 1.54 -18.35
CA LEU A 130 12.35 1.01 -19.62
C LEU A 130 13.54 1.08 -20.58
N ASP A 131 14.49 0.14 -20.46
CA ASP A 131 15.44 -0.14 -21.53
C ASP A 131 14.64 -0.58 -22.77
N VAL A 132 14.22 0.39 -23.56
CA VAL A 132 13.87 0.18 -24.95
C VAL A 132 15.22 0.00 -25.62
N GLU A 133 15.62 -1.24 -25.88
CA GLU A 133 16.67 -1.48 -26.86
C GLU A 133 16.17 -0.87 -28.18
N GLU A 134 16.62 0.35 -28.48
CA GLU A 134 16.49 0.93 -29.80
C GLU A 134 17.21 -0.03 -30.74
N LYS A 135 16.43 -0.85 -31.47
CA LYS A 135 16.94 -1.52 -32.64
C LYS A 135 17.35 -0.42 -33.61
N GLU A 136 18.65 -0.16 -33.70
CA GLU A 136 19.22 0.62 -34.79
C GLU A 136 18.86 -0.09 -36.11
N ASP A 137 17.86 0.44 -36.80
CA ASP A 137 17.58 0.10 -38.19
C ASP A 137 18.71 0.66 -39.05
N ASP A 138 19.72 -0.16 -39.29
CA ASP A 138 20.83 0.14 -40.19
C ASP A 138 20.34 0.04 -41.64
N SER A 139 19.80 1.14 -42.18
CA SER A 139 19.65 1.31 -43.63
C SER A 139 19.70 2.76 -44.10
N SER A 140 20.87 3.12 -44.65
CA SER A 140 21.11 4.16 -45.68
C SER A 140 20.91 5.62 -45.27
N SER A 141 21.61 6.63 -45.77
CA SER A 141 22.84 6.76 -46.54
C SER A 141 23.15 8.26 -46.56
N SER A 142 24.42 8.61 -46.35
CA SER A 142 25.14 9.79 -46.85
C SER A 142 24.34 10.90 -47.55
N ILE A 143 24.44 12.13 -47.03
CA ILE A 143 24.77 13.34 -47.82
C ILE A 143 25.59 14.29 -46.92
N THR A 144 26.77 14.63 -47.40
CA THR A 144 27.71 15.62 -46.88
C THR A 144 27.29 17.04 -47.26
N SER A 145 27.55 18.01 -46.38
CA SER A 145 28.09 19.31 -46.83
C SER A 145 28.70 20.07 -45.66
N GLU A 146 29.70 20.86 -46.03
CA GLU A 146 30.87 21.20 -45.26
C GLU A 146 30.92 22.74 -45.11
N THR A 147 31.50 23.19 -43.99
CA THR A 147 32.30 24.43 -43.88
C THR A 147 31.59 25.80 -43.86
N GLN A 148 31.72 26.57 -42.76
CA GLN A 148 32.71 27.68 -42.66
C GLN A 148 32.66 28.47 -41.34
N LYS A 149 33.85 28.56 -40.72
CA LYS A 149 34.30 29.46 -39.63
C LYS A 149 34.50 30.90 -40.12
N LYS A 150 34.27 31.88 -39.24
CA LYS A 150 35.14 33.08 -38.95
C LYS A 150 34.49 33.88 -37.79
N LYS A 151 35.09 34.05 -36.60
CA LYS A 151 36.29 34.80 -36.12
C LYS A 151 35.98 36.23 -35.58
N GLN A 152 36.45 36.46 -34.33
CA GLN A 152 36.82 37.71 -33.60
C GLN A 152 35.71 38.69 -33.14
N VAL A 153 35.48 39.04 -31.84
CA VAL A 153 36.33 39.58 -30.71
C VAL A 153 36.70 41.07 -30.91
N PRO A 154 36.71 42.00 -29.90
CA PRO A 154 35.93 42.17 -28.65
C PRO A 154 35.50 43.64 -28.34
N SER A 155 34.80 43.82 -27.19
CA SER A 155 35.12 44.81 -26.14
C SER A 155 34.21 46.03 -25.86
N LYS A 156 34.12 46.29 -24.54
CA LYS A 156 33.98 47.56 -23.79
C LYS A 156 32.60 48.14 -23.43
N THR A 157 32.23 47.85 -22.17
CA THR A 157 32.20 48.79 -21.01
C THR A 157 31.22 49.98 -20.99
N GLN A 158 30.32 49.88 -19.99
CA GLN A 158 29.68 50.92 -19.13
C GLN A 158 28.76 51.96 -19.81
N SER A 159 27.51 52.16 -19.39
CA SER A 159 27.20 52.80 -18.11
C SER A 159 25.67 53.03 -17.97
N LYS A 160 25.25 53.03 -16.70
CA LYS A 160 24.02 53.51 -16.06
C LYS A 160 23.06 54.39 -16.89
N LEU A 161 21.75 54.12 -16.80
CA LEU A 161 20.77 55.07 -16.24
C LEU A 161 19.35 54.48 -16.10
N ARG A 162 18.71 54.84 -14.97
CA ARG A 162 17.27 55.03 -14.74
C ARG A 162 16.32 53.83 -14.63
N ARG A 163 15.78 53.70 -13.41
CA ARG A 163 14.42 53.25 -13.09
C ARG A 163 13.40 53.96 -13.98
N THR A 164 12.55 53.19 -14.66
CA THR A 164 11.11 53.44 -14.81
C THR A 164 10.43 52.14 -15.27
N ASP A 165 9.24 51.91 -14.74
CA ASP A 165 8.35 50.77 -14.90
C ASP A 165 8.19 50.22 -16.32
N SER A 166 8.13 48.90 -16.48
CA SER A 166 7.70 48.25 -17.72
C SER A 166 7.02 46.90 -17.49
N LYS A 167 5.71 46.97 -17.70
CA LYS A 167 4.75 45.96 -18.18
C LYS A 167 5.31 44.59 -18.62
N LYS A 168 4.61 43.55 -18.15
CA LYS A 168 4.44 42.20 -18.75
C LYS A 168 4.93 42.09 -20.20
N LEU A 169 5.94 41.26 -20.42
CA LEU A 169 6.16 40.58 -21.70
C LEU A 169 6.15 39.07 -21.44
N LYS A 170 5.00 38.44 -21.71
CA LYS A 170 4.89 36.98 -21.80
C LYS A 170 5.48 36.58 -23.15
N THR A 171 6.68 36.01 -23.17
CA THR A 171 7.10 35.20 -24.32
C THR A 171 6.39 33.87 -24.23
N LYS A 172 5.33 33.71 -25.03
CA LYS A 172 4.80 32.41 -25.42
C LYS A 172 5.91 31.71 -26.19
N VAL A 173 6.50 30.70 -25.59
CA VAL A 173 7.03 29.57 -26.35
C VAL A 173 5.81 28.71 -26.58
N ASP A 174 5.28 28.72 -27.80
CA ASP A 174 4.22 27.78 -28.17
C ASP A 174 4.82 26.38 -28.03
N PRO A 175 4.20 25.47 -27.25
CA PRO A 175 4.69 24.11 -27.14
C PRO A 175 4.64 23.46 -28.52
N ASP A 176 5.74 22.80 -28.90
CA ASP A 176 5.82 22.00 -30.11
C ASP A 176 4.64 21.02 -30.15
N PRO A 177 3.74 21.12 -31.15
CA PRO A 177 2.55 20.27 -31.22
C PRO A 177 2.85 18.79 -31.47
N ASN A 178 4.12 18.41 -31.69
CA ASN A 178 4.54 17.02 -31.87
C ASN A 178 5.17 16.34 -30.66
N LEU A 179 5.20 16.99 -29.48
CA LEU A 179 5.77 16.40 -28.25
C LEU A 179 4.73 16.05 -27.19
N SER A 180 3.63 15.42 -27.60
CA SER A 180 2.79 14.62 -26.71
C SER A 180 2.09 13.53 -27.53
N LYS A 181 2.84 12.52 -27.98
CA LYS A 181 2.22 11.24 -28.29
C LYS A 181 1.78 10.65 -26.94
N GLN A 182 0.56 10.96 -26.51
CA GLN A 182 -0.16 10.10 -25.58
C GLN A 182 -0.15 8.73 -26.23
N VAL A 183 0.67 7.84 -25.69
CA VAL A 183 0.68 6.46 -26.16
C VAL A 183 -0.70 5.91 -25.86
N ASP A 184 -1.40 5.49 -26.92
CA ASP A 184 -2.74 4.98 -26.77
C ASP A 184 -2.68 3.67 -25.99
N VAL A 185 -3.14 3.74 -24.73
CA VAL A 185 -3.14 2.63 -23.78
C VAL A 185 -3.91 1.42 -24.32
N GLU A 186 -4.88 1.64 -25.21
CA GLU A 186 -5.60 0.54 -25.87
C GLU A 186 -4.74 -0.18 -26.92
N THR A 187 -3.82 0.52 -27.58
CA THR A 187 -2.93 -0.06 -28.59
C THR A 187 -1.77 -0.84 -27.97
N LEU A 188 -1.32 -0.46 -26.77
CA LEU A 188 -0.27 -1.17 -26.02
C LEU A 188 -0.79 -2.29 -25.09
N ALA A 189 -2.11 -2.42 -24.93
CA ALA A 189 -2.67 -3.40 -24.03
C ALA A 189 -2.25 -4.83 -24.42
N GLY A 190 -1.47 -5.48 -23.55
CA GLY A 190 -1.00 -6.85 -23.74
C GLY A 190 0.36 -7.01 -24.42
N THR A 191 1.08 -5.91 -24.71
CA THR A 191 2.49 -6.00 -25.13
C THR A 191 3.42 -6.21 -23.92
N PRO A 192 4.60 -6.84 -24.09
CA PRO A 192 5.57 -7.01 -23.01
C PRO A 192 5.99 -5.69 -22.34
N GLU A 193 6.11 -4.62 -23.12
CA GLU A 193 6.51 -3.28 -22.64
C GLU A 193 5.45 -2.70 -21.71
N PHE A 194 4.17 -2.87 -22.04
CA PHE A 194 3.08 -2.40 -21.20
C PHE A 194 2.90 -3.26 -19.94
N GLU A 195 3.19 -4.55 -20.01
CA GLU A 195 3.25 -5.40 -18.81
C GLU A 195 4.39 -4.98 -17.88
N LYS A 196 5.56 -4.62 -18.43
CA LYS A 196 6.66 -4.03 -17.66
C LYS A 196 6.25 -2.71 -17.00
N LEU A 197 5.60 -1.81 -17.75
CA LEU A 197 5.07 -0.56 -17.21
C LEU A 197 4.09 -0.80 -16.03
N ARG A 198 3.19 -1.77 -16.16
CA ARG A 198 2.25 -2.15 -15.08
C ARG A 198 2.94 -2.71 -13.86
N GLN A 199 4.02 -3.46 -14.05
CA GLN A 199 4.84 -3.95 -12.96
C GLN A 199 5.49 -2.78 -12.20
N CYS A 200 6.16 -1.87 -12.91
CA CYS A 200 6.78 -0.69 -12.32
C CYS A 200 5.75 0.22 -11.62
N ALA A 201 4.57 0.41 -12.22
CA ALA A 201 3.48 1.18 -11.62
C ALA A 201 2.96 0.56 -10.32
N PHE A 202 2.84 -0.78 -10.28
CA PHE A 202 2.45 -1.49 -9.06
C PHE A 202 3.51 -1.39 -7.97
N GLU A 203 4.79 -1.55 -8.31
CA GLU A 203 5.90 -1.41 -7.36
C GLU A 203 5.98 0.00 -6.77
N ARG A 204 5.83 1.03 -7.62
CA ARG A 204 5.75 2.43 -7.20
C ARG A 204 4.56 2.69 -6.26
N LEU A 205 3.39 2.13 -6.57
CA LEU A 205 2.21 2.21 -5.72
C LEU A 205 2.46 1.59 -4.33
N CYS A 206 3.09 0.42 -4.28
CA CYS A 206 3.50 -0.22 -3.03
C CYS A 206 4.52 0.63 -2.26
N TRP A 207 5.57 1.11 -2.92
CA TRP A 207 6.59 1.95 -2.30
C TRP A 207 5.99 3.24 -1.72
N GLN A 208 5.16 3.95 -2.48
CA GLN A 208 4.48 5.16 -2.01
C GLN A 208 3.58 4.87 -0.80
N PHE A 209 2.88 3.74 -0.80
CA PHE A 209 2.04 3.34 0.32
C PHE A 209 2.87 3.01 1.58
N PHE A 210 3.90 2.19 1.46
CA PHE A 210 4.65 1.68 2.60
C PHE A 210 5.73 2.65 3.11
N ARG A 211 6.41 3.36 2.21
CA ARG A 211 7.57 4.21 2.50
C ARG A 211 7.33 5.70 2.33
N GLY A 212 6.41 6.11 1.45
CA GLY A 212 6.09 7.52 1.20
C GLY A 212 5.68 8.31 2.44
N ASP A 213 5.41 9.60 2.32
CA ASP A 213 5.05 10.47 3.45
C ASP A 213 3.64 11.07 3.35
N ASP A 214 2.87 10.71 2.31
CA ASP A 214 1.52 11.19 2.10
C ASP A 214 0.45 10.25 2.67
N ASP A 215 -0.07 10.58 3.85
CA ASP A 215 -1.18 9.84 4.47
C ASP A 215 -2.50 10.00 3.71
N LYS A 216 -2.73 11.11 2.97
CA LYS A 216 -3.94 11.26 2.14
C LYS A 216 -3.89 10.31 0.96
N PHE A 217 -2.70 10.10 0.39
CA PHE A 217 -2.48 9.05 -0.59
C PHE A 217 -2.85 7.71 0.03
N ARG A 218 -2.27 7.32 1.17
CA ARG A 218 -2.57 6.03 1.83
C ARG A 218 -4.06 5.84 2.12
N ASP A 219 -4.72 6.86 2.67
CA ASP A 219 -6.16 6.85 2.97
C ASP A 219 -7.01 6.59 1.73
N GLY A 220 -6.59 7.13 0.59
CA GLY A 220 -7.23 6.97 -0.70
C GLY A 220 -6.86 5.67 -1.44
N ARG A 221 -5.94 4.86 -0.91
CA ARG A 221 -5.46 3.61 -1.52
C ARG A 221 -5.80 2.36 -0.71
N PHE A 222 -5.75 2.41 0.62
CA PHE A 222 -5.97 1.22 1.45
C PHE A 222 -7.41 0.72 1.36
N LYS A 223 -7.60 -0.46 0.77
CA LYS A 223 -8.91 -1.06 0.54
C LYS A 223 -9.02 -2.43 1.19
N ILE A 224 -10.13 -2.65 1.90
CA ILE A 224 -10.49 -3.97 2.40
C ILE A 224 -11.72 -4.52 1.69
N ILE A 225 -11.79 -5.83 1.57
CA ILE A 225 -12.97 -6.56 1.10
C ILE A 225 -13.28 -7.63 2.15
N PRO A 226 -14.33 -7.47 2.97
CA PRO A 226 -14.69 -8.46 3.97
C PRO A 226 -15.55 -9.57 3.34
N GLN A 227 -15.29 -10.82 3.69
CA GLN A 227 -16.14 -11.95 3.36
C GLN A 227 -16.56 -12.68 4.64
N ILE A 228 -17.86 -12.72 4.92
CA ILE A 228 -18.39 -13.43 6.08
C ILE A 228 -18.58 -14.90 5.71
N VAL A 229 -17.61 -15.72 6.10
CA VAL A 229 -17.65 -17.18 5.92
C VAL A 229 -18.75 -17.79 6.77
N SER A 230 -18.84 -17.37 8.03
CA SER A 230 -19.87 -17.80 8.96
C SER A 230 -20.16 -16.72 9.99
N GLY A 231 -21.38 -16.66 10.51
CA GLY A 231 -21.72 -15.71 11.57
C GLY A 231 -23.21 -15.43 11.68
N PRO A 232 -23.64 -14.74 12.75
CA PRO A 232 -25.03 -14.40 12.98
C PRO A 232 -25.62 -13.54 11.85
N LEU A 233 -26.90 -13.73 11.53
CA LEU A 233 -27.59 -12.99 10.47
C LEU A 233 -27.51 -11.46 10.67
N LEU A 234 -27.58 -11.01 11.93
CA LEU A 234 -27.47 -9.59 12.26
C LEU A 234 -26.12 -8.98 11.87
N VAL A 235 -25.02 -9.74 11.90
CA VAL A 235 -23.73 -9.20 11.44
C VAL A 235 -23.68 -9.13 9.92
N LYS A 236 -24.26 -10.14 9.25
CA LYS A 236 -24.34 -10.19 7.78
C LYS A 236 -25.15 -9.05 7.17
N SER A 237 -26.08 -8.46 7.94
CA SER A 237 -26.85 -7.30 7.47
C SER A 237 -26.10 -5.97 7.62
N VAL A 238 -25.16 -5.85 8.57
CA VAL A 238 -24.44 -4.59 8.84
C VAL A 238 -23.01 -4.56 8.28
N VAL A 239 -22.41 -5.72 8.03
CA VAL A 239 -21.14 -5.87 7.32
C VAL A 239 -21.43 -6.53 5.97
N PRO A 240 -21.52 -5.74 4.89
CA PRO A 240 -21.81 -6.30 3.57
C PRO A 240 -20.67 -7.21 3.11
N SER A 241 -20.96 -8.50 2.96
CA SER A 241 -19.98 -9.47 2.44
C SER A 241 -19.63 -9.16 0.99
N ASN A 242 -18.36 -9.33 0.63
CA ASN A 242 -17.78 -9.10 -0.69
C ASN A 242 -17.99 -7.68 -1.24
N LYS A 243 -18.13 -6.68 -0.36
CA LYS A 243 -18.18 -5.27 -0.76
C LYS A 243 -16.86 -4.56 -0.45
N PRO A 244 -16.12 -4.10 -1.47
CA PRO A 244 -14.90 -3.34 -1.26
C PRO A 244 -15.16 -2.01 -0.57
N ALA A 245 -14.24 -1.61 0.31
CA ALA A 245 -14.25 -0.32 0.98
C ALA A 245 -12.83 0.24 1.08
N VAL A 246 -12.60 1.39 0.46
CA VAL A 246 -11.44 2.25 0.77
C VAL A 246 -11.70 2.85 2.14
N LEU A 247 -10.89 2.47 3.12
CA LEU A 247 -11.22 2.75 4.51
C LEU A 247 -10.96 4.20 4.90
N GLY A 248 -9.99 4.90 4.30
CA GLY A 248 -9.60 6.25 4.74
C GLY A 248 -10.67 7.29 4.48
N ASN A 249 -11.50 7.02 3.47
CA ASN A 249 -12.70 7.81 3.17
C ASN A 249 -13.83 7.63 4.17
N ARG A 250 -13.77 6.59 5.03
CA ARG A 250 -14.86 6.20 5.94
C ARG A 250 -14.44 6.22 7.40
N LEU A 251 -13.22 5.81 7.71
CA LEU A 251 -12.69 5.65 9.06
C LEU A 251 -11.41 6.47 9.20
N LYS A 252 -11.18 6.99 10.40
CA LYS A 252 -9.88 7.62 10.72
C LYS A 252 -8.79 6.55 10.73
N GLN A 253 -7.76 6.76 9.94
CA GLN A 253 -6.53 5.96 9.96
C GLN A 253 -5.38 6.78 10.54
N ARG A 254 -4.42 6.08 11.14
CA ARG A 254 -3.13 6.65 11.56
C ARG A 254 -2.03 5.67 11.20
N TYR A 255 -0.92 6.22 10.72
CA TYR A 255 0.21 5.45 10.23
C TYR A 255 1.41 5.69 11.13
N TYR A 256 2.01 4.62 11.61
CA TYR A 256 3.22 4.69 12.43
C TYR A 256 4.32 3.90 11.76
N ARG A 257 5.51 4.49 11.74
CA ARG A 257 6.70 3.89 11.13
C ARG A 257 7.78 3.71 12.18
N GLY A 258 8.52 2.62 12.05
CA GLY A 258 9.75 2.39 12.78
C GLY A 258 10.73 1.58 11.93
N PRO A 259 11.85 1.13 12.53
CA PRO A 259 12.84 0.33 11.81
C PRO A 259 12.20 -0.95 11.26
N GLY A 260 12.11 -1.05 9.93
CA GLY A 260 11.59 -2.24 9.25
C GLY A 260 10.07 -2.48 9.36
N TYR A 261 9.25 -1.48 9.71
CA TYR A 261 7.79 -1.68 9.73
C TYR A 261 6.95 -0.45 9.40
N LEU A 262 5.71 -0.72 8.96
CA LEU A 262 4.58 0.21 8.94
C LEU A 262 3.42 -0.39 9.74
N GLU A 263 2.92 0.33 10.75
CA GLU A 263 1.66 0.04 11.43
C GLU A 263 0.57 0.98 10.93
N LEU A 264 -0.50 0.41 10.35
CA LEU A 264 -1.75 1.09 10.08
C LEU A 264 -2.73 0.84 11.23
N CYS A 265 -3.01 1.88 12.02
CA CYS A 265 -4.06 1.89 13.02
C CYS A 265 -5.39 2.40 12.43
N ILE A 266 -6.41 1.54 12.41
CA ILE A 266 -7.75 1.84 11.93
C ILE A 266 -8.68 2.02 13.12
N ASP A 267 -9.21 3.23 13.30
CA ASP A 267 -10.24 3.50 14.30
C ASP A 267 -11.61 3.04 13.81
N ILE A 268 -11.99 1.81 14.18
CA ILE A 268 -13.28 1.24 13.77
C ILE A 268 -14.48 1.93 14.43
N GLY A 269 -14.27 2.81 15.40
CA GLY A 269 -15.30 3.61 16.07
C GLY A 269 -15.29 5.10 15.71
N SER A 270 -14.58 5.49 14.65
CA SER A 270 -14.30 6.91 14.37
C SER A 270 -15.50 7.76 13.93
N ASN A 271 -16.59 7.14 13.49
CA ASN A 271 -17.84 7.82 13.13
C ASN A 271 -19.08 7.06 13.66
N SER A 272 -20.27 7.65 13.56
CA SER A 272 -21.52 7.09 14.11
C SER A 272 -21.92 5.75 13.49
N ILE A 273 -21.79 5.60 12.17
CA ILE A 273 -22.07 4.35 11.44
C ILE A 273 -21.09 3.27 11.90
N ALA A 274 -19.81 3.61 11.97
CA ALA A 274 -18.74 2.71 12.38
C ALA A 274 -18.95 2.21 13.81
N LYS A 275 -19.27 3.11 14.76
CA LYS A 275 -19.63 2.73 16.14
C LYS A 275 -20.79 1.73 16.20
N HIS A 276 -21.82 1.93 15.37
CA HIS A 276 -22.95 1.01 15.30
C HIS A 276 -22.53 -0.38 14.82
N VAL A 277 -21.78 -0.44 13.71
CA VAL A 277 -21.23 -1.68 13.16
C VAL A 277 -20.33 -2.37 14.19
N THR A 278 -19.39 -1.64 14.78
CA THR A 278 -18.48 -2.14 15.82
C THR A 278 -19.24 -2.77 16.96
N ARG A 279 -20.26 -2.10 17.53
CA ARG A 279 -21.03 -2.66 18.66
C ARG A 279 -21.68 -4.00 18.33
N ILE A 280 -22.18 -4.16 17.11
CA ILE A 280 -22.79 -5.42 16.66
C ILE A 280 -21.70 -6.47 16.46
N SER A 281 -20.62 -6.12 15.76
CA SER A 281 -19.53 -7.03 15.43
C SER A 281 -18.74 -7.48 16.67
N THR A 282 -18.49 -6.63 17.65
CA THR A 282 -17.75 -6.98 18.88
C THR A 282 -18.51 -7.99 19.74
N ASN A 283 -19.84 -7.87 19.84
CA ASN A 283 -20.64 -8.85 20.58
C ASN A 283 -20.74 -10.20 19.86
N ALA A 284 -20.70 -10.17 18.53
CA ALA A 284 -20.81 -11.35 17.68
C ALA A 284 -19.45 -11.97 17.30
N SER A 285 -18.33 -11.35 17.67
CA SER A 285 -16.99 -11.70 17.19
C SER A 285 -16.62 -13.15 17.51
N LYS A 286 -17.03 -13.66 18.68
CA LYS A 286 -16.86 -15.06 19.10
C LYS A 286 -17.72 -16.09 18.34
N TYR A 287 -18.65 -15.63 17.50
CA TYR A 287 -19.56 -16.47 16.72
C TYR A 287 -19.37 -16.35 15.21
N MET A 288 -18.42 -15.54 14.74
CA MET A 288 -18.25 -15.28 13.32
C MET A 288 -16.85 -15.64 12.82
N VAL A 289 -16.80 -15.98 11.53
CA VAL A 289 -15.57 -16.23 10.77
C VAL A 289 -15.60 -15.28 9.59
N VAL A 290 -14.58 -14.43 9.50
CA VAL A 290 -14.48 -13.38 8.48
C VAL A 290 -13.12 -13.46 7.82
N ASP A 291 -13.11 -13.48 6.49
CA ASP A 291 -11.92 -13.19 5.71
C ASP A 291 -11.87 -11.70 5.42
N ILE A 292 -10.70 -11.10 5.60
CA ILE A 292 -10.44 -9.74 5.16
C ILE A 292 -9.35 -9.82 4.11
N PHE A 293 -9.70 -9.42 2.89
CA PHE A 293 -8.76 -9.28 1.78
C PHE A 293 -8.31 -7.83 1.70
N ILE A 294 -7.01 -7.60 1.58
CA ILE A 294 -6.37 -6.29 1.53
C ILE A 294 -5.85 -6.05 0.12
N VAL A 295 -6.18 -4.90 -0.45
CA VAL A 295 -5.80 -4.48 -1.81
C VAL A 295 -5.44 -3.00 -1.76
N LEU A 296 -4.50 -2.55 -2.60
CA LEU A 296 -4.33 -1.12 -2.87
C LEU A 296 -5.21 -0.73 -4.06
N GLU A 297 -6.03 0.31 -3.89
CA GLU A 297 -6.93 0.77 -4.93
C GLU A 297 -6.19 1.44 -6.08
N ALA A 298 -6.25 0.79 -7.24
CA ALA A 298 -5.81 1.34 -8.51
C ALA A 298 -6.75 2.47 -8.96
N LYS A 299 -6.19 3.62 -9.28
CA LYS A 299 -6.84 4.81 -9.85
C LYS A 299 -6.40 5.06 -11.29
N GLU A 300 -5.20 4.64 -11.67
CA GLU A 300 -4.69 4.72 -13.04
C GLU A 300 -4.74 3.35 -13.74
N ILE A 301 -4.64 3.36 -15.07
CA ILE A 301 -4.79 2.15 -15.91
C ILE A 301 -3.53 1.26 -15.86
N GLU A 302 -2.37 1.85 -15.63
CA GLU A 302 -1.09 1.19 -15.42
C GLU A 302 -1.03 0.52 -14.04
N GLU A 303 -1.78 1.04 -13.05
CA GLU A 303 -1.91 0.42 -11.73
C GLU A 303 -2.81 -0.85 -11.76
N LEU A 304 -3.45 -1.15 -12.92
CA LEU A 304 -4.29 -2.33 -13.11
C LEU A 304 -3.53 -3.50 -13.77
N PRO A 305 -3.90 -4.76 -13.51
CA PRO A 305 -4.97 -5.19 -12.63
C PRO A 305 -4.58 -4.95 -11.16
N GLU A 306 -5.58 -4.77 -10.30
CA GLU A 306 -5.30 -4.80 -8.86
C GLU A 306 -4.69 -6.15 -8.47
N ARG A 307 -3.87 -6.16 -7.42
CA ARG A 307 -3.27 -7.38 -6.87
C ARG A 307 -3.69 -7.56 -5.42
N LEU A 308 -3.84 -8.82 -4.99
CA LEU A 308 -4.15 -9.12 -3.60
C LEU A 308 -2.88 -8.89 -2.77
N LEU A 309 -2.91 -7.87 -1.92
CA LEU A 309 -1.75 -7.53 -1.10
C LEU A 309 -1.60 -8.54 0.04
N ALA A 310 -2.68 -8.79 0.78
CA ALA A 310 -2.67 -9.69 1.92
C ALA A 310 -4.08 -10.22 2.20
N VAL A 311 -4.16 -11.30 2.98
CA VAL A 311 -5.42 -11.86 3.46
C VAL A 311 -5.25 -12.44 4.86
N PHE A 312 -6.28 -12.25 5.70
CA PHE A 312 -6.35 -12.94 6.98
C PHE A 312 -7.77 -13.40 7.29
N ARG A 313 -7.87 -14.55 7.98
CA ARG A 313 -9.14 -15.05 8.51
C ARG A 313 -9.19 -14.86 10.02
N ALA A 314 -10.11 -14.01 10.48
CA ALA A 314 -10.47 -13.94 11.90
C ALA A 314 -11.49 -15.05 12.20
N VAL A 315 -11.17 -15.93 13.15
CA VAL A 315 -12.02 -17.07 13.54
C VAL A 315 -12.50 -16.88 14.97
N LYS A 316 -13.81 -16.65 15.16
CA LYS A 316 -14.45 -16.63 16.48
C LYS A 316 -13.64 -15.82 17.50
N CYS A 317 -13.23 -14.61 17.11
CA CYS A 317 -12.36 -13.76 17.91
C CYS A 317 -13.05 -13.38 19.22
N ASP A 318 -12.63 -13.95 20.34
CA ASP A 318 -13.23 -13.70 21.65
C ASP A 318 -12.47 -12.60 22.39
N LEU A 319 -13.05 -11.40 22.44
CA LEU A 319 -12.46 -10.23 23.08
C LEU A 319 -12.19 -10.43 24.58
N SER A 320 -12.86 -11.36 25.25
CA SER A 320 -12.59 -11.66 26.66
C SER A 320 -11.21 -12.29 26.89
N ARG A 321 -10.64 -12.91 25.85
CA ARG A 321 -9.32 -13.53 25.85
C ARG A 321 -8.19 -12.53 25.57
N ALA A 322 -8.51 -11.26 25.37
CA ALA A 322 -7.52 -10.22 25.11
C ALA A 322 -6.51 -10.10 26.25
N MET A 323 -5.22 -10.04 25.88
CA MET A 323 -4.11 -9.90 26.81
C MET A 323 -3.92 -8.42 27.18
N PRO A 324 -3.59 -8.10 28.44
CA PRO A 324 -3.34 -6.72 28.83
C PRO A 324 -2.12 -6.16 28.10
N LEU A 325 -2.25 -4.96 27.55
CA LEU A 325 -1.15 -4.16 27.02
C LEU A 325 -1.40 -2.70 27.39
N GLU A 326 -1.01 -2.33 28.61
CA GLU A 326 -1.17 -0.95 29.06
C GLU A 326 -0.16 -0.04 28.36
N LYS A 327 -0.40 1.28 28.38
CA LYS A 327 0.62 2.20 27.90
C LYS A 327 1.90 2.06 28.76
N PRO A 328 3.09 2.12 28.14
CA PRO A 328 4.37 2.06 28.85
C PRO A 328 4.52 3.12 29.94
#